data_AF-A0A970Q3U8-F1
#
_entry.id   AF-A0A970Q3U8-F1
#
_cell.length_a   1.000
_cell.length_b   1.000
_cell.length_c   1.000
_cell.angle_alpha   90.00
_cell.angle_beta   90.00
_cell.angle_gamma   90.00
#
_symmetry.space_group_name_H-M   'P 1'
#
loop_
_entity.id
_entity.type
_entity.pdbx_description
1 polymer ?
#
loop_
_entity_poly.entity_id
_entity_poly.type
_entity_poly.pdbx_seq_one_letter_code
_entity_poly.pdbx_strand_id
1 'polypeptide(L)'
;MKTEKENMLSGSYYNPGDEELIKERDYAKDLLFEFNHTRPGEKEKRHRILKQLILAKGTFYIEAPFYCDYGYNTEVGENFYANYGCIILDVNKVWIGDNVL
;
A
#
# COMPACT_ATOMS: atom_id res chain seq x y z
N MET A 1 -21.50 -17.03 -6.98
CA MET A 1 -21.69 -15.62 -6.54
C MET A 1 -20.30 -15.06 -6.35
N LYS A 2 -20.03 -13.82 -6.76
CA LYS A 2 -18.72 -13.21 -6.55
C LYS A 2 -18.48 -12.98 -5.06
N THR A 3 -17.23 -13.05 -4.61
CA THR A 3 -16.85 -12.58 -3.26
C THR A 3 -16.91 -11.04 -3.21
N GLU A 4 -16.92 -10.47 -2.00
CA GLU A 4 -16.89 -9.00 -1.86
C GLU A 4 -15.59 -8.41 -2.39
N LYS A 5 -14.47 -9.13 -2.29
CA LYS A 5 -13.21 -8.77 -2.93
C LYS A 5 -13.28 -8.79 -4.46
N GLU A 6 -13.91 -9.79 -5.05
CA GLU A 6 -14.13 -9.83 -6.50
C GLU A 6 -15.05 -8.69 -6.96
N ASN A 7 -16.07 -8.34 -6.15
CA ASN A 7 -16.92 -7.18 -6.42
C ASN A 7 -16.11 -5.88 -6.38
N MET A 8 -15.34 -5.65 -5.32
CA MET A 8 -14.44 -4.50 -5.13
C MET A 8 -13.50 -4.32 -6.33
N LEU A 9 -12.77 -5.37 -6.70
CA LEU A 9 -11.80 -5.32 -7.80
C LEU A 9 -12.45 -5.17 -9.17
N SER A 10 -13.71 -5.60 -9.34
CA SER A 10 -14.47 -5.36 -10.56
C SER A 10 -15.14 -3.98 -10.64
N GLY A 11 -15.03 -3.15 -9.60
CA GLY A 11 -15.67 -1.83 -9.52
C GLY A 11 -17.17 -1.88 -9.24
N SER A 12 -17.70 -3.04 -8.87
CA SER A 12 -19.09 -3.18 -8.43
C SER A 12 -19.25 -2.68 -7.00
N TYR A 13 -20.50 -2.41 -6.61
CA TYR A 13 -20.83 -2.28 -5.18
C TYR A 13 -20.40 -3.53 -4.42
N TYR A 14 -19.76 -3.32 -3.29
CA TYR A 14 -19.29 -4.36 -2.39
C TYR A 14 -19.48 -3.89 -0.94
N ASN A 15 -19.49 -4.83 0.00
CA ASN A 15 -19.50 -4.54 1.42
C ASN A 15 -18.05 -4.43 1.94
N PRO A 16 -17.56 -3.23 2.31
CA PRO A 16 -16.22 -3.11 2.87
C PRO A 16 -16.08 -3.76 4.26
N GLY A 17 -17.20 -4.05 4.94
CA GLY A 17 -17.26 -4.77 6.20
C GLY A 17 -17.14 -6.29 6.09
N ASP A 18 -16.88 -6.82 4.89
CA ASP A 18 -16.54 -8.23 4.68
C ASP A 18 -15.29 -8.65 5.46
N GLU A 19 -15.30 -9.87 6.01
CA GLU A 19 -14.23 -10.37 6.89
C GLU A 19 -12.88 -10.52 6.17
N GLU A 20 -12.87 -10.93 4.90
CA GLU A 20 -11.65 -11.03 4.09
C GLU A 20 -11.04 -9.63 3.92
N LEU A 21 -11.87 -8.67 3.53
CA LEU A 21 -11.45 -7.30 3.30
C LEU A 21 -10.98 -6.59 4.57
N ILE A 22 -11.63 -6.82 5.71
CA ILE A 22 -11.19 -6.29 7.00
C ILE A 22 -9.81 -6.84 7.35
N LYS A 23 -9.65 -8.17 7.29
CA LYS A 23 -8.40 -8.84 7.65
C LYS A 23 -7.21 -8.33 6.83
N GLU A 24 -7.42 -8.09 5.53
CA GLU A 24 -6.38 -7.57 4.66
C GLU A 24 -6.01 -6.10 4.95
N ARG A 25 -7.01 -5.25 5.23
CA ARG A 25 -6.74 -3.87 5.64
C ARG A 25 -6.05 -3.80 7.00
N ASP A 26 -6.41 -4.66 7.94
CA ASP A 26 -5.78 -4.68 9.25
C ASP A 26 -4.31 -5.13 9.15
N TYR A 27 -4.00 -6.10 8.30
CA TYR A 27 -2.61 -6.44 7.97
C TYR A 27 -1.83 -5.25 7.40
N ALA A 28 -2.42 -4.50 6.46
CA ALA A 28 -1.79 -3.29 5.91
C ALA A 28 -1.58 -2.21 6.99
N LYS A 29 -2.57 -1.99 7.87
CA LYS A 29 -2.47 -1.04 8.99
C LYS A 29 -1.36 -1.40 9.98
N ASP A 30 -1.17 -2.67 10.28
CA ASP A 30 -0.10 -3.12 11.18
C ASP A 30 1.28 -2.78 10.59
N LEU A 31 1.49 -3.06 9.29
CA LEU A 31 2.72 -2.69 8.59
C LEU A 31 2.90 -1.17 8.51
N LEU A 32 1.85 -0.42 8.20
CA LEU A 32 1.87 1.04 8.16
C LEU A 32 2.21 1.63 9.52
N PHE A 33 1.65 1.08 10.60
CA PHE A 33 1.97 1.49 11.97
C PHE A 33 3.44 1.26 12.26
N GLU A 34 3.98 0.08 11.95
CA GLU A 34 5.39 -0.22 12.14
C GLU A 34 6.28 0.72 11.33
N PHE A 35 5.99 0.92 10.04
CA PHE A 35 6.75 1.80 9.15
C PHE A 35 6.77 3.25 9.66
N ASN A 36 5.59 3.79 9.98
CA ASN A 36 5.43 5.19 10.40
C ASN A 36 6.10 5.50 11.75
N HIS A 37 6.39 4.49 12.57
CA HIS A 37 7.06 4.63 13.86
C HIS A 37 8.55 4.20 13.84
N THR A 38 9.10 3.86 12.67
CA THR A 38 10.54 3.63 12.53
C THR A 38 11.34 4.93 12.70
N ARG A 39 12.57 4.82 13.23
CA ARG A 39 13.54 5.91 13.21
C ARG A 39 14.04 6.14 11.78
N PRO A 40 14.39 7.38 11.39
CA PRO A 40 14.92 7.67 10.05
C PRO A 40 16.17 6.87 9.68
N GLY A 41 16.99 6.48 10.67
CA GLY A 41 18.19 5.68 10.46
C GLY A 41 17.94 4.19 10.17
N GLU A 42 16.74 3.67 10.44
CA GLU A 42 16.40 2.24 10.25
C GLU A 42 16.05 1.93 8.78
N LYS A 43 16.92 2.29 7.85
CA LYS A 43 16.66 2.25 6.39
C LYS A 43 16.28 0.85 5.92
N GLU A 44 16.99 -0.19 6.35
CA GLU A 44 16.73 -1.57 5.95
C GLU A 44 15.40 -2.08 6.48
N LYS A 45 15.03 -1.69 7.71
CA LYS A 45 13.75 -2.05 8.31
C LYS A 45 12.60 -1.38 7.57
N ARG A 46 12.71 -0.08 7.33
CA ARG A 46 11.75 0.71 6.54
C ARG A 46 11.51 0.08 5.17
N HIS A 47 12.59 -0.21 4.45
CA HIS A 47 12.49 -0.83 3.12
C HIS A 47 11.83 -2.20 3.15
N ARG A 48 12.15 -3.03 4.16
CA ARG A 48 11.57 -4.36 4.32
C ARG A 48 10.06 -4.32 4.59
N ILE A 49 9.59 -3.35 5.39
CA ILE A 49 8.17 -3.17 5.66
C ILE A 49 7.45 -2.72 4.38
N LEU A 50 7.97 -1.71 3.69
CA LEU A 50 7.37 -1.22 2.44
C LEU A 50 7.32 -2.29 1.35
N LYS A 51 8.32 -3.17 1.25
CA LYS A 51 8.32 -4.32 0.32
C LYS A 51 7.26 -5.38 0.63
N GLN A 52 6.77 -5.45 1.87
CA GLN A 52 5.64 -6.30 2.22
C GLN A 52 4.30 -5.62 1.93
N LEU A 53 4.29 -4.28 1.91
CA LEU A 53 3.10 -3.48 1.76
C LEU A 53 2.73 -3.23 0.29
N ILE A 54 3.66 -2.73 -0.54
CA ILE A 54 3.41 -2.34 -1.93
C ILE A 54 4.17 -3.19 -2.93
N LEU A 55 3.73 -3.16 -4.19
CA LEU A 55 4.45 -3.76 -5.31
C LEU A 55 5.35 -2.72 -5.96
N ALA A 56 6.62 -3.03 -6.17
CA ALA A 56 7.57 -2.14 -6.83
C ALA A 56 8.38 -2.90 -7.88
N LYS A 57 8.49 -2.34 -9.08
CA LYS A 57 9.29 -2.93 -10.17
C LYS A 57 10.79 -2.79 -9.95
N GLY A 58 11.22 -1.68 -9.35
CA GLY A 58 12.61 -1.50 -8.99
C GLY A 58 12.83 -0.57 -7.81
N THR A 59 13.66 0.46 -7.98
CA THR A 59 14.02 1.30 -6.83
C THR A 59 12.88 2.23 -6.45
N PHE A 60 12.63 2.35 -5.14
CA PHE A 60 11.62 3.26 -4.62
C PHE A 60 12.04 3.78 -3.25
N TYR A 61 11.53 4.95 -2.89
CA TYR A 61 11.69 5.54 -1.58
C TYR A 61 10.43 6.27 -1.16
N ILE A 62 9.93 5.96 0.03
CA ILE A 62 8.73 6.58 0.58
C ILE A 62 9.11 7.19 1.93
N GLU A 63 8.76 8.45 2.12
CA GLU A 63 8.90 9.11 3.40
C GLU A 63 7.74 8.79 4.34
N ALA A 64 8.08 8.55 5.60
CA ALA A 64 7.08 8.38 6.66
C ALA A 64 6.59 9.77 7.13
N PRO A 65 5.29 9.97 7.38
CA PRO A 65 4.26 8.93 7.36
C PRO A 65 3.72 8.65 5.94
N PHE A 66 3.35 7.39 5.70
CA PHE A 66 2.64 6.92 4.51
C PHE A 66 1.32 6.24 4.94
N TYR A 67 0.31 6.24 4.05
CA TYR A 67 -0.98 5.63 4.31
C TYR A 67 -1.54 4.97 3.04
N CYS A 68 -2.12 3.78 3.20
CA CYS A 68 -2.90 3.11 2.17
C CYS A 68 -3.98 2.19 2.78
N ASP A 69 -4.93 1.72 1.97
CA ASP A 69 -5.98 0.81 2.44
C ASP A 69 -5.48 -0.64 2.51
N TYR A 70 -4.89 -1.13 1.42
CA TYR A 70 -4.47 -2.53 1.25
C TYR A 70 -2.98 -2.69 0.96
N GLY A 71 -2.36 -1.68 0.33
CA GLY A 71 -0.96 -1.69 -0.10
C GLY A 71 -0.71 -2.53 -1.36
N TYR A 72 -1.14 -3.79 -1.37
CA TYR A 72 -0.85 -4.74 -2.45
C TYR A 72 -1.53 -4.39 -3.78
N ASN A 73 -2.45 -3.43 -3.78
CA ASN A 73 -3.08 -2.92 -4.98
C ASN A 73 -2.31 -1.77 -5.62
N THR A 74 -1.32 -1.22 -4.90
CA THR A 74 -0.42 -0.19 -5.40
C THR A 74 0.83 -0.82 -6.01
N GLU A 75 1.04 -0.55 -7.31
CA GLU A 75 2.25 -0.90 -8.03
C GLU A 75 2.98 0.37 -8.49
N VAL A 76 4.27 0.45 -8.17
CA VAL A 76 5.14 1.56 -8.58
C VAL A 76 6.21 1.10 -9.55
N GLY A 77 6.53 1.97 -10.51
CA GLY A 77 7.59 1.78 -11.49
C GLY A 77 9.00 1.94 -10.92
N GLU A 78 9.95 2.19 -11.80
CA GLU A 78 11.35 2.47 -11.45
C GLU A 78 11.52 3.87 -10.86
N ASN A 79 12.46 4.03 -9.92
CA ASN A 79 12.86 5.32 -9.35
C ASN A 79 11.69 6.14 -8.77
N PHE A 80 10.77 5.47 -8.07
CA PHE A 80 9.62 6.13 -7.44
C PHE A 80 10.03 6.84 -6.15
N TYR A 81 9.57 8.07 -5.97
CA TYR A 81 9.67 8.81 -4.72
C TYR A 81 8.28 9.27 -4.27
N ALA A 82 7.99 9.12 -2.98
CA ALA A 82 6.85 9.77 -2.35
C ALA A 82 7.33 10.49 -1.09
N ASN A 83 7.00 11.78 -1.00
CA ASN A 83 7.34 12.59 0.15
C ASN A 83 6.35 12.40 1.32
N TYR A 84 6.58 13.13 2.41
CA TYR A 84 5.84 13.03 3.67
C TYR A 84 4.32 13.11 3.49
N GLY A 85 3.59 12.24 4.19
CA GLY A 85 2.14 12.32 4.29
C GLY A 85 1.38 11.89 3.03
N CYS A 86 2.02 11.12 2.14
CA CYS A 86 1.36 10.55 0.98
C CYS A 86 0.27 9.55 1.41
N ILE A 87 -0.90 9.64 0.78
CA ILE A 87 -2.08 8.80 1.04
C ILE A 87 -2.55 8.20 -0.29
N ILE A 88 -2.69 6.87 -0.36
CA ILE A 88 -3.20 6.15 -1.53
C ILE A 88 -4.35 5.24 -1.11
N LEU A 89 -5.58 5.60 -1.45
CA LEU A 89 -6.77 4.76 -1.18
C LEU A 89 -6.89 3.66 -2.25
N ASP A 90 -6.15 2.57 -2.06
CA ASP A 90 -5.98 1.49 -3.06
C ASP A 90 -6.98 0.34 -2.89
N VAL A 91 -8.27 0.67 -2.83
CA VAL A 91 -9.36 -0.32 -2.91
C VAL A 91 -9.36 -1.09 -4.23
N ASN A 92 -8.75 -0.54 -5.27
CA ASN A 92 -8.52 -1.20 -6.55
C ASN A 92 -7.11 -0.85 -7.07
N LYS A 93 -6.72 -1.41 -8.21
CA LYS A 93 -5.37 -1.27 -8.77
C LYS A 93 -4.98 0.19 -8.99
N VAL A 94 -3.86 0.58 -8.38
CA VAL A 94 -3.17 1.85 -8.58
C VAL A 94 -1.84 1.55 -9.25
N TRP A 95 -1.62 2.13 -10.42
CA TRP A 95 -0.37 1.99 -11.17
C TRP A 95 0.31 3.35 -11.30
N ILE A 96 1.52 3.45 -10.76
CA ILE A 96 2.38 4.63 -10.84
C ILE A 96 3.57 4.28 -11.74
N GLY A 97 3.82 5.12 -12.74
CA GLY A 97 4.88 4.90 -13.74
C GLY A 97 6.29 5.11 -13.21
N ASP A 98 7.25 5.10 -14.14
CA ASP A 98 8.67 5.28 -13.84
C ASP A 98 9.03 6.76 -13.60
N ASN A 99 9.98 7.01 -12.71
CA ASN A 99 10.55 8.32 -12.36
C ASN A 99 9.51 9.34 -11.85
N VAL A 100 8.46 8.86 -11.18
CA VAL A 100 7.46 9.71 -10.52
C VAL A 100 7.99 10.16 -9.15
N LEU A 101 7.80 11.45 -8.83
CA LEU A 101 8.23 12.12 -7.60
C LEU A 101 7.06 12.73 -6.83
#